data_AF-A0A8I2YPI7-F1
#
_entry.id   AF-A0A8I2YPI7-F1
#
_cell.length_a   1.000
_cell.length_b   1.000
_cell.length_c   1.000
_cell.angle_alpha   90.00
_cell.angle_beta   90.00
_cell.angle_gamma   90.00
#
_symmetry.space_group_name_H-M   'P 1'
#
loop_
_entity.id
_entity.type
_entity.pdbx_description
1 polymer ?
#
loop_
_entity_poly.entity_id
_entity_poly.type
_entity_poly.pdbx_seq_one_letter_code
_entity_poly.pdbx_strand_id
1 'polypeptide(L)'
;MSVSLSIRAAARSAYRDLLRASASTFVGDAPIQKAFRIQIRTDTLALDSVARNDPRQVEEKIQLAKDLAATLRRNVVQARRVQTPSGEEAWRLRITEETEIGDNSSINNPPPIHSSRRARRLEQDGTTHPENAALPSIPAPRNFSALKKAHKQRKIPELHEKDLVESFVRGSGPGGQSINKTENNVQLLHRPTGIRVACQETRSLATNRMLARRCILEKACHNISPSKRTTKC
;
A
#
# COMPACT_ATOMS: atom_id res chain seq x y z
N MET A 1 8.97 37.18 0.89
CA MET A 1 7.89 37.62 -0.02
C MET A 1 6.62 37.77 0.81
N SER A 2 5.77 38.77 0.57
CA SER A 2 4.54 38.93 1.37
C SER A 2 3.41 38.05 0.83
N VAL A 3 2.60 37.47 1.72
CA VAL A 3 1.44 36.67 1.34
C VAL A 3 0.40 37.54 0.63
N SER A 4 -0.06 37.07 -0.53
CA SER A 4 -1.06 37.77 -1.35
C SER A 4 -2.41 37.89 -0.64
N LEU A 5 -3.20 38.90 -1.04
CA LEU A 5 -4.55 39.10 -0.51
C LEU A 5 -5.48 37.91 -0.80
N SER A 6 -5.30 37.23 -1.92
CA SER A 6 -6.09 36.05 -2.29
C SER A 6 -5.83 34.87 -1.35
N ILE A 7 -4.57 34.58 -1.02
CA ILE A 7 -4.21 33.50 -0.08
C ILE A 7 -4.76 33.81 1.31
N ARG A 8 -4.70 35.08 1.76
CA ARG A 8 -5.31 35.49 3.03
C ARG A 8 -6.83 35.34 3.04
N ALA A 9 -7.50 35.64 1.92
CA ALA A 9 -8.94 35.43 1.78
C ALA A 9 -9.29 33.93 1.84
N ALA A 10 -8.50 33.09 1.14
CA ALA A 10 -8.65 31.64 1.15
C ALA A 10 -8.41 31.03 2.55
N ALA A 11 -7.44 31.54 3.31
CA ALA A 11 -7.22 31.14 4.71
C ALA A 11 -8.42 31.44 5.58
N ARG A 12 -9.00 32.64 5.46
CA ARG A 12 -10.20 33.02 6.22
C ARG A 12 -11.41 32.17 5.85
N SER A 13 -11.61 31.87 4.56
CA SER A 13 -12.73 31.03 4.13
C SER A 13 -12.57 29.60 4.62
N ALA A 14 -11.39 28.98 4.48
CA ALA A 14 -11.11 27.64 4.97
C ALA A 14 -11.28 27.53 6.50
N TYR A 15 -10.79 28.52 7.25
CA TYR A 15 -10.97 28.56 8.71
C TYR A 15 -12.44 28.65 9.12
N ARG A 16 -13.22 29.52 8.46
CA ARG A 16 -14.67 29.64 8.71
C ARG A 16 -15.42 28.37 8.36
N ASP A 17 -15.03 27.72 7.27
CA ASP A 17 -15.66 26.48 6.83
C ASP A 17 -15.41 25.34 7.83
N LEU A 18 -14.18 25.18 8.28
CA LEU A 18 -13.82 24.22 9.32
C LEU A 18 -14.57 24.48 10.64
N LEU A 19 -14.73 25.75 11.04
CA LEU A 19 -15.54 26.08 12.21
C LEU A 19 -17.02 25.71 12.02
N ARG A 20 -17.59 25.93 10.84
CA ARG A 20 -18.96 25.52 10.51
C ARG A 20 -19.11 24.00 10.54
N ALA A 21 -18.18 23.27 9.93
CA ALA A 21 -18.15 21.81 9.95
C ALA A 21 -18.07 21.26 11.38
N SER A 22 -17.24 21.86 12.24
CA SER A 22 -17.17 21.48 13.67
C SER A 22 -18.45 21.76 14.43
N ALA A 23 -19.14 22.85 14.06
CA ALA A 23 -20.38 23.23 14.69
C ALA A 23 -21.54 22.33 14.28
N SER A 24 -21.59 21.87 13.03
CA SER A 24 -22.61 20.93 12.55
C SER A 24 -22.39 19.51 13.03
N THR A 25 -21.13 19.09 13.17
CA THR A 25 -20.78 17.74 13.65
C THR A 25 -20.97 17.57 15.15
N PHE A 26 -20.55 18.53 15.98
CA PHE A 26 -20.60 18.43 17.44
C PHE A 26 -21.85 19.07 18.08
N VAL A 27 -22.98 19.09 17.38
CA VAL A 27 -24.21 19.71 17.89
C VAL A 27 -24.75 18.94 19.10
N GLY A 28 -24.78 19.62 20.25
CA GLY A 28 -25.21 19.04 21.52
C GLY A 28 -24.05 18.73 22.46
N ASP A 29 -22.82 18.69 21.94
CA ASP A 29 -21.59 18.43 22.70
C ASP A 29 -20.69 19.67 22.78
N ALA A 30 -21.17 20.67 23.51
CA ALA A 30 -20.44 21.92 23.78
C ALA A 30 -18.98 21.74 24.29
N PRO A 31 -18.65 20.78 25.19
CA PRO A 31 -17.26 20.64 25.66
C PRO A 31 -16.32 20.17 24.54
N ILE A 32 -16.76 19.21 23.71
CA ILE A 32 -15.96 18.70 22.58
C ILE A 32 -15.78 19.81 21.56
N GLN A 33 -16.85 20.52 21.22
CA GLN A 33 -16.77 21.66 20.30
C GLN A 33 -15.81 22.74 20.81
N LYS A 34 -15.83 23.06 22.11
CA LYS A 34 -14.92 24.05 22.71
C LYS A 34 -13.47 23.58 22.69
N ALA A 35 -13.21 22.32 23.06
CA ALA A 35 -11.87 21.72 23.03
C ALA A 35 -11.30 21.74 21.60
N PHE A 36 -12.10 21.34 20.62
CA PHE A 36 -11.73 21.38 19.21
C PHE A 36 -11.35 22.80 18.76
N ARG A 37 -12.16 23.80 19.10
CA ARG A 37 -11.89 25.21 18.78
C ARG A 37 -10.60 25.74 19.42
N ILE A 38 -10.24 25.26 20.60
CA ILE A 38 -8.97 25.62 21.26
C ILE A 38 -7.81 25.00 20.47
N GLN A 39 -7.87 23.70 20.20
CA GLN A 39 -6.82 22.96 19.48
C GLN A 39 -6.55 23.53 18.08
N ILE A 40 -7.59 23.97 17.37
CA ILE A 40 -7.40 24.61 16.06
C ILE A 40 -6.58 25.89 16.16
N ARG A 41 -6.82 26.67 17.22
CA ARG A 41 -6.17 27.97 17.42
C ARG A 41 -4.73 27.83 17.89
N THR A 42 -4.45 26.85 18.73
CA THR A 42 -3.14 26.69 19.37
C THR A 42 -2.17 25.85 18.55
N ASP A 43 -2.66 24.77 17.93
CA ASP A 43 -1.77 23.72 17.44
C ASP A 43 -1.86 23.57 15.92
N THR A 44 -3.06 23.39 15.36
CA THR A 44 -3.18 22.92 13.97
C THR A 44 -2.95 24.04 12.95
N LEU A 45 -3.50 25.23 13.19
CA LEU A 45 -3.39 26.39 12.31
C LEU A 45 -2.49 27.50 12.88
N ALA A 46 -1.85 27.25 14.02
CA ALA A 46 -0.82 28.14 14.51
C ALA A 46 0.36 28.14 13.52
N LEU A 47 0.70 29.35 13.08
CA LEU A 47 1.86 29.63 12.24
C LEU A 47 2.73 30.64 12.97
N ASP A 48 4.03 30.35 13.02
CA ASP A 48 5.06 31.26 13.49
C ASP A 48 5.11 32.53 12.63
N SER A 49 5.67 33.60 13.17
CA SER A 49 5.75 34.90 12.49
C SER A 49 6.49 34.81 11.14
N VAL A 50 7.48 33.92 11.03
CA VAL A 50 8.22 33.64 9.79
C VAL A 50 7.36 32.84 8.81
N ALA A 51 6.72 31.77 9.29
CA ALA A 51 5.84 30.89 8.52
C ALA A 51 4.62 31.61 7.91
N ARG A 52 4.14 32.68 8.56
CA ARG A 52 3.05 33.53 8.06
C ARG A 52 3.41 34.31 6.80
N ASN A 53 4.70 34.47 6.49
CA ASN A 53 5.16 35.19 5.32
C ASN A 53 5.44 34.24 4.13
N ASP A 54 5.59 32.94 4.39
CA ASP A 54 5.85 31.94 3.36
C ASP A 54 4.53 31.44 2.75
N PRO A 55 4.26 31.70 1.45
CA PRO A 55 2.97 31.38 0.85
C PRO A 55 2.69 29.87 0.82
N ARG A 56 3.71 29.03 0.62
CA ARG A 56 3.57 27.57 0.56
C ARG A 56 3.05 26.98 1.86
N GLN A 57 3.58 27.42 3.00
CA GLN A 57 3.15 26.91 4.31
C GLN A 57 1.73 27.34 4.63
N VAL A 58 1.34 28.56 4.24
CA VAL A 58 -0.04 29.03 4.39
C VAL A 58 -0.99 28.22 3.52
N GLU A 59 -0.61 27.90 2.28
CA GLU A 59 -1.38 27.05 1.37
C GLU A 59 -1.54 25.61 1.89
N GLU A 60 -0.48 25.01 2.44
CA GLU A 60 -0.53 23.69 3.09
C GLU A 60 -1.52 23.68 4.26
N LYS A 61 -1.49 24.70 5.13
CA LYS A 61 -2.45 24.83 6.22
C LYS A 61 -3.88 25.06 5.73
N ILE A 62 -4.06 25.78 4.62
CA ILE A 62 -5.37 25.95 3.98
C ILE A 62 -5.91 24.59 3.51
N GLN A 63 -5.07 23.78 2.86
CA GLN A 63 -5.46 22.44 2.41
C GLN A 63 -5.83 21.56 3.61
N LEU A 64 -4.98 21.52 4.63
CA LEU A 64 -5.25 20.79 5.87
C LEU A 64 -6.59 21.20 6.51
N ALA A 65 -6.91 22.49 6.55
CA ALA A 65 -8.18 22.96 7.09
C ALA A 65 -9.39 22.46 6.28
N LYS A 66 -9.28 22.43 4.94
CA LYS A 66 -10.32 21.89 4.05
C LYS A 66 -10.49 20.38 4.24
N ASP A 67 -9.40 19.65 4.38
CA ASP A 67 -9.42 18.20 4.56
C ASP A 67 -10.06 17.81 5.89
N LEU A 68 -9.72 18.54 6.97
CA LEU A 68 -10.36 18.37 8.26
C LEU A 68 -11.87 18.66 8.19
N ALA A 69 -12.27 19.73 7.50
CA ALA A 69 -13.67 20.07 7.33
C ALA A 69 -14.45 18.98 6.55
N ALA A 70 -13.85 18.43 5.49
CA ALA A 70 -14.42 17.32 4.74
C ALA A 70 -14.52 16.05 5.59
N THR A 71 -13.47 15.72 6.33
CA THR A 71 -13.43 14.55 7.23
C THR A 71 -14.50 14.64 8.30
N LEU A 72 -14.68 15.81 8.92
CA LEU A 72 -15.72 16.03 9.92
C LEU A 72 -17.11 15.74 9.34
N ARG A 73 -17.45 16.28 8.18
CA ARG A 73 -18.78 16.10 7.55
C ARG A 73 -19.04 14.65 7.12
N ARG A 74 -18.04 14.00 6.53
CA ARG A 74 -18.20 12.71 5.85
C ARG A 74 -18.04 11.53 6.79
N ASN A 75 -17.08 11.61 7.71
CA ASN A 75 -16.59 10.43 8.43
C ASN A 75 -16.97 10.43 9.91
N VAL A 76 -17.34 11.57 10.49
CA VAL A 76 -17.63 11.67 11.93
C VAL A 76 -19.13 11.61 12.18
N VAL A 77 -19.57 10.56 12.87
CA VAL A 77 -20.95 10.35 13.31
C VAL A 77 -21.00 10.41 14.83
N GLN A 78 -21.98 11.11 15.39
CA GLN A 78 -22.18 11.16 16.84
C GLN A 78 -23.19 10.11 17.29
N ALA A 79 -22.90 9.44 18.41
CA ALA A 79 -23.80 8.51 19.06
C ALA A 79 -24.22 9.06 20.43
N ARG A 80 -25.53 9.09 20.70
CA ARG A 80 -26.05 9.41 22.03
C ARG A 80 -26.78 8.20 22.61
N ARG A 81 -26.41 7.81 23.83
CA ARG A 81 -27.08 6.73 24.55
C ARG A 81 -28.53 7.12 24.83
N VAL A 82 -29.47 6.27 24.42
CA VAL A 82 -30.90 6.38 24.69
C VAL A 82 -31.24 5.36 25.76
N GLN A 83 -31.90 5.80 26.83
CA GLN A 83 -32.36 4.88 27.88
C GLN A 83 -33.69 4.27 27.44
N THR A 84 -33.66 2.99 27.11
CA THR A 84 -34.83 2.19 26.77
C THR A 84 -35.43 1.61 28.05
N PRO A 85 -36.76 1.62 28.25
CA PRO A 85 -37.39 1.05 29.45
C PRO A 85 -37.15 -0.46 29.63
N SER A 86 -36.72 -1.16 28.56
CA SER A 86 -36.32 -2.58 28.56
C SER A 86 -34.94 -2.83 29.21
N GLY A 87 -34.18 -1.78 29.56
CA GLY A 87 -32.81 -1.92 30.09
C GLY A 87 -31.74 -2.22 29.03
N GLU A 88 -32.12 -2.29 27.75
CA GLU A 88 -31.20 -2.51 26.63
C GLU A 88 -30.42 -1.24 26.27
N GLU A 89 -29.14 -1.40 25.95
CA GLU A 89 -28.25 -0.31 25.54
C GLU A 89 -28.54 0.14 24.11
N ALA A 90 -29.46 1.08 23.94
CA ALA A 90 -29.75 1.69 22.65
C ALA A 90 -28.89 2.96 22.43
N TRP A 91 -28.35 3.13 21.23
CA TRP A 91 -27.62 4.33 20.83
C TRP A 91 -28.29 4.96 19.62
N ARG A 92 -28.58 6.26 19.70
CA ARG A 92 -29.07 7.06 18.58
C ARG A 92 -27.87 7.65 17.85
N LEU A 93 -27.67 7.23 16.60
CA LEU A 93 -26.68 7.80 15.71
C LEU A 93 -27.24 9.05 15.01
N ARG A 94 -26.42 10.09 14.88
CA ARG A 94 -26.72 11.30 14.11
C ARG A 94 -25.96 11.26 12.79
N ILE A 95 -26.64 10.81 11.75
CA ILE A 95 -26.12 10.75 10.39
C ILE A 95 -26.63 11.99 9.63
N THR A 96 -25.73 12.68 8.93
CA THR A 96 -26.06 13.85 8.09
C THR A 96 -26.04 13.47 6.61
N GLU A 97 -26.62 14.29 5.74
CA GLU A 97 -26.67 14.04 4.29
C GLU A 97 -25.28 13.94 3.65
N GLU A 98 -24.31 14.70 4.18
CA GLU A 98 -22.92 14.70 3.70
C GLU A 98 -22.10 13.52 4.25
N THR A 99 -22.66 12.72 5.14
CA THR A 99 -21.98 11.55 5.71
C THR A 99 -21.89 10.46 4.64
N GLU A 100 -20.68 10.06 4.29
CA GLU A 100 -20.47 8.96 3.34
C GLU A 100 -20.88 7.66 4.03
N ILE A 101 -22.12 7.25 3.81
CA ILE A 101 -22.58 5.91 4.16
C ILE A 101 -21.95 5.01 3.12
N GLY A 102 -20.82 4.39 3.45
CA GLY A 102 -20.16 3.44 2.56
C GLY A 102 -21.16 2.41 2.04
N ASP A 103 -21.10 2.10 0.76
CA ASP A 103 -21.89 1.03 0.18
C ASP A 103 -21.46 -0.29 0.84
N ASN A 104 -22.22 -0.76 1.84
CA ASN A 104 -22.00 -2.05 2.50
C ASN A 104 -22.25 -3.25 1.57
N SER A 105 -22.24 -3.04 0.25
CA SER A 105 -22.43 -4.04 -0.79
C SER A 105 -21.42 -5.19 -0.66
N SER A 106 -20.19 -4.92 -0.22
CA SER A 106 -19.15 -5.95 -0.02
C SER A 106 -19.37 -6.86 1.18
N ILE A 107 -20.16 -6.42 2.18
CA ILE A 107 -20.53 -7.24 3.34
C ILE A 107 -21.71 -8.14 2.98
N ASN A 108 -22.66 -7.61 2.22
CA ASN A 108 -23.86 -8.34 1.80
C ASN A 108 -23.57 -9.35 0.69
N ASN A 109 -22.64 -9.02 -0.21
CA ASN A 109 -22.13 -9.91 -1.25
C ASN A 109 -20.62 -10.08 -1.07
N PRO A 110 -20.17 -10.91 -0.11
CA PRO A 110 -18.75 -11.19 0.03
C PRO A 110 -18.24 -11.83 -1.26
N PRO A 111 -17.06 -11.43 -1.76
CA PRO A 111 -16.47 -12.09 -2.92
C PRO A 111 -16.37 -13.59 -2.62
N PRO A 112 -16.73 -14.48 -3.58
CA PRO A 112 -16.76 -15.90 -3.34
C PRO A 112 -15.39 -16.37 -2.87
N ILE A 113 -15.33 -17.02 -1.70
CA ILE A 113 -14.08 -17.56 -1.15
C ILE A 113 -13.60 -18.66 -2.11
N HIS A 114 -12.60 -18.33 -2.93
CA HIS A 114 -12.12 -19.24 -3.96
C HIS A 114 -11.37 -20.43 -3.35
N SER A 115 -12.04 -21.57 -3.25
CA SER A 115 -11.45 -22.85 -2.83
C SER A 115 -10.60 -23.51 -3.93
N SER A 116 -10.75 -23.09 -5.19
CA SER A 116 -10.07 -23.72 -6.34
C SER A 116 -9.16 -22.76 -7.11
N ARG A 117 -8.03 -23.30 -7.58
CA ARG A 117 -7.01 -22.59 -8.36
C ARG A 117 -7.54 -22.11 -9.73
N ARG A 118 -8.63 -22.70 -10.22
CA ARG A 118 -9.25 -22.41 -11.54
C ARG A 118 -10.09 -21.14 -11.51
N ALA A 119 -10.80 -20.88 -10.40
CA ALA A 119 -11.58 -19.65 -10.23
C ALA A 119 -10.69 -18.39 -10.20
N ARG A 120 -9.51 -18.46 -9.56
CA ARG A 120 -8.53 -17.35 -9.56
C ARG A 120 -7.96 -17.02 -10.94
N ARG A 121 -7.90 -17.99 -11.86
CA ARG A 121 -7.36 -17.79 -13.22
C ARG A 121 -8.39 -17.13 -14.14
N LEU A 122 -9.67 -17.50 -14.00
CA LEU A 122 -10.77 -16.90 -14.78
C LEU A 122 -11.01 -15.42 -14.46
N GLU A 123 -10.76 -14.99 -13.22
CA GLU A 123 -10.92 -13.58 -12.84
C GLU A 123 -9.81 -12.67 -13.38
N GLN A 124 -8.59 -13.20 -13.57
CA GLN A 124 -7.51 -12.47 -14.26
C GLN A 124 -7.86 -12.18 -15.73
N ASP A 125 -8.71 -13.01 -16.32
CA ASP A 125 -9.16 -12.84 -17.71
C ASP A 125 -10.48 -12.04 -17.80
N GLY A 126 -11.22 -11.87 -16.70
CA GLY A 126 -12.55 -11.26 -16.65
C GLY A 126 -12.67 -9.89 -15.98
N THR A 127 -11.61 -9.37 -15.35
CA THR A 127 -11.62 -8.01 -14.79
C THR A 127 -11.29 -6.98 -15.88
N THR A 128 -12.32 -6.36 -16.47
CA THR A 128 -12.18 -5.01 -17.03
C THR A 128 -11.91 -4.06 -15.88
N HIS A 129 -10.63 -3.87 -15.56
CA HIS A 129 -10.19 -2.77 -14.71
C HIS A 129 -10.71 -1.45 -15.30
N PRO A 130 -11.27 -0.54 -14.49
CA PRO A 130 -11.50 0.81 -14.95
C PRO A 130 -10.15 1.39 -15.37
N GLU A 131 -10.21 2.13 -16.45
CA GLU A 131 -9.09 2.68 -17.21
C GLU A 131 -8.04 3.33 -16.27
N ASN A 132 -6.78 2.94 -16.45
CA ASN A 132 -5.58 3.62 -15.96
C ASN A 132 -5.21 3.47 -14.46
N ALA A 133 -4.88 2.25 -14.04
CA ALA A 133 -3.82 2.04 -13.05
C ALA A 133 -2.74 1.16 -13.67
N ALA A 134 -1.94 1.76 -14.55
CA ALA A 134 -0.74 1.14 -15.07
C ALA A 134 0.15 0.75 -13.88
N LEU A 135 0.35 -0.55 -13.66
CA LEU A 135 1.61 -1.02 -13.08
C LEU A 135 2.71 -0.29 -13.84
N PRO A 136 3.71 0.31 -13.17
CA PRO A 136 4.79 1.00 -13.88
C PRO A 136 5.47 -0.03 -14.78
N SER A 137 5.12 -0.02 -16.06
CA SER A 137 5.83 -0.75 -17.09
C SER A 137 7.19 -0.10 -17.12
N ILE A 138 8.18 -0.80 -16.55
CA ILE A 138 9.56 -0.36 -16.64
C ILE A 138 9.82 -0.28 -18.15
N PRO A 139 10.05 0.92 -18.72
CA PRO A 139 10.20 1.04 -20.16
C PRO A 139 11.44 0.24 -20.54
N ALA A 140 11.22 -0.88 -21.23
CA ALA A 140 12.32 -1.62 -21.83
C ALA A 140 13.05 -0.62 -22.73
N PRO A 141 14.35 -0.34 -22.49
CA PRO A 141 15.03 0.70 -23.23
C PRO A 141 14.98 0.36 -24.72
N ARG A 142 14.36 1.25 -25.52
CA ARG A 142 14.18 1.11 -26.98
C ARG A 142 15.51 0.95 -27.74
N ASN A 143 16.63 1.27 -27.10
CA ASN A 143 17.96 1.20 -27.67
C ASN A 143 18.57 -0.19 -27.43
N PHE A 144 18.50 -1.09 -28.42
CA PHE A 144 19.11 -2.43 -28.37
C PHE A 144 20.61 -2.41 -28.02
N SER A 145 21.32 -1.34 -28.40
CA SER A 145 22.73 -1.10 -28.07
C SER A 145 22.95 -0.85 -26.56
N ALA A 146 21.99 -0.22 -25.87
CA ALA A 146 22.04 -0.04 -24.41
C ALA A 146 21.80 -1.36 -23.67
N LEU A 147 20.90 -2.22 -24.15
CA LEU A 147 20.68 -3.57 -23.63
C LEU A 147 21.93 -4.45 -23.80
N LYS A 148 22.59 -4.39 -24.97
CA LYS A 148 23.82 -5.14 -25.24
C LYS A 148 24.98 -4.66 -24.36
N LYS A 149 25.10 -3.35 -24.15
CA LYS A 149 26.09 -2.76 -23.22
C LYS A 149 25.81 -3.15 -21.77
N ALA A 150 24.56 -3.08 -21.32
CA ALA A 150 24.16 -3.48 -19.97
C ALA A 150 24.42 -4.98 -19.73
N HIS A 151 24.11 -5.84 -20.71
CA HIS A 151 24.40 -7.27 -20.62
C HIS A 151 25.91 -7.55 -20.52
N LYS A 152 26.73 -6.85 -21.32
CA LYS A 152 28.21 -6.96 -21.27
C LYS A 152 28.80 -6.47 -19.93
N GLN A 153 28.12 -5.53 -19.26
CA GLN A 153 28.57 -4.95 -17.98
C GLN A 153 28.06 -5.73 -16.75
N ARG A 154 27.26 -6.79 -16.92
CA ARG A 154 26.82 -7.64 -15.79
C ARG A 154 28.03 -8.38 -15.24
N LYS A 155 28.44 -8.01 -14.02
CA LYS A 155 29.42 -8.79 -13.25
C LYS A 155 28.68 -9.94 -12.59
N ILE A 156 28.87 -11.15 -13.12
CA ILE A 156 28.32 -12.36 -12.52
C ILE A 156 29.16 -12.68 -11.27
N PRO A 157 28.55 -12.80 -10.09
CA PRO A 157 29.27 -13.24 -8.89
C PRO A 157 29.70 -14.69 -9.06
N GLU A 158 30.96 -14.98 -8.72
CA GLU A 158 31.43 -16.36 -8.62
C GLU A 158 30.80 -17.00 -7.38
N LEU A 159 30.00 -18.05 -7.59
CA LEU A 159 29.44 -18.85 -6.50
C LEU A 159 30.40 -20.00 -6.20
N HIS A 160 30.92 -20.04 -4.99
CA HIS A 160 31.70 -21.17 -4.51
C HIS A 160 30.75 -22.26 -3.99
N GLU A 161 31.00 -23.51 -4.34
CA GLU A 161 30.16 -24.64 -3.90
C GLU A 161 30.12 -24.78 -2.36
N LYS A 162 31.16 -24.30 -1.67
CA LYS A 162 31.27 -24.32 -0.20
C LYS A 162 30.23 -23.44 0.51
N ASP A 163 29.71 -22.43 -0.18
CA ASP A 163 28.76 -21.46 0.38
C ASP A 163 27.30 -21.88 0.16
N LEU A 164 27.08 -22.96 -0.58
CA LEU A 164 25.77 -23.51 -0.92
C LEU A 164 25.41 -24.65 0.03
N VAL A 165 24.24 -24.55 0.65
CA VAL A 165 23.61 -25.66 1.36
C VAL A 165 22.56 -26.26 0.46
N GLU A 166 22.76 -27.51 0.06
CA GLU A 166 21.81 -28.29 -0.74
C GLU A 166 20.94 -29.15 0.19
N SER A 167 19.63 -29.17 -0.06
CA SER A 167 18.69 -30.06 0.62
C SER A 167 17.72 -30.66 -0.38
N PHE A 168 17.41 -31.94 -0.22
CA PHE A 168 16.52 -32.70 -1.10
C PHE A 168 15.22 -32.97 -0.36
N VAL A 169 14.11 -32.56 -0.97
CA VAL A 169 12.78 -32.68 -0.38
C VAL A 169 11.88 -33.42 -1.35
N ARG A 170 10.81 -34.04 -0.85
CA ARG A 170 9.75 -34.58 -1.70
C ARG A 170 9.05 -33.46 -2.44
N GLY A 171 8.70 -33.72 -3.70
CA GLY A 171 8.01 -32.74 -4.51
C GLY A 171 6.59 -32.47 -4.01
N SER A 172 6.07 -31.28 -4.28
CA SER A 172 4.69 -30.91 -3.90
C SER A 172 3.88 -30.52 -5.14
N GLY A 173 2.64 -30.99 -5.24
CA GLY A 173 1.72 -30.65 -6.33
C GLY A 173 0.87 -31.84 -6.83
N PRO A 174 -0.03 -31.60 -7.81
CA PRO A 174 -0.83 -32.63 -8.46
C PRO A 174 0.04 -33.48 -9.38
N GLY A 175 0.87 -34.33 -8.76
CA GLY A 175 1.82 -35.20 -9.41
C GLY A 175 1.46 -36.67 -9.22
N GLY A 176 1.78 -37.52 -10.21
CA GLY A 176 1.62 -38.97 -10.09
C GLY A 176 2.52 -39.58 -8.99
N GLN A 177 2.45 -40.91 -8.84
CA GLN A 177 3.16 -41.67 -7.79
C GLN A 177 4.66 -41.35 -7.65
N SER A 178 5.32 -41.02 -8.77
CA SER A 178 6.74 -40.67 -8.80
C SER A 178 7.09 -39.46 -7.92
N ILE A 179 6.24 -38.43 -7.86
CA ILE A 179 6.51 -37.18 -7.12
C ILE A 179 6.44 -37.39 -5.60
N ASN A 180 5.55 -38.26 -5.14
CA ASN A 180 5.37 -38.55 -3.71
C ASN A 180 6.43 -39.51 -3.17
N LYS A 181 7.05 -40.33 -4.04
CA LYS A 181 8.04 -41.35 -3.66
C LYS A 181 9.48 -40.86 -3.79
N THR A 182 9.76 -39.93 -4.70
CA THR A 182 11.14 -39.49 -4.99
C THR A 182 11.45 -38.09 -4.45
N GLU A 183 12.63 -37.94 -3.86
CA GLU A 183 13.14 -36.68 -3.29
C GLU A 183 13.86 -35.85 -4.36
N ASN A 184 13.14 -35.55 -5.44
CA ASN A 184 13.68 -34.87 -6.62
C ASN A 184 13.61 -33.33 -6.55
N ASN A 185 12.99 -32.76 -5.52
CA ASN A 185 12.91 -31.30 -5.34
C ASN A 185 14.18 -30.80 -4.65
N VAL A 186 14.97 -30.00 -5.37
CA VAL A 186 16.25 -29.48 -4.89
C VAL A 186 16.02 -28.09 -4.31
N GLN A 187 16.36 -27.91 -3.03
CA GLN A 187 16.37 -26.61 -2.36
C GLN A 187 17.81 -26.19 -2.10
N LEU A 188 18.20 -25.03 -2.64
CA LEU A 188 19.51 -24.41 -2.48
C LEU A 188 19.40 -23.15 -1.63
N LEU A 189 20.25 -23.04 -0.62
CA LEU A 189 20.47 -21.83 0.18
C LEU A 189 21.90 -21.36 0.00
N HIS A 190 22.09 -20.12 -0.43
CA HIS A 190 23.39 -19.48 -0.41
C HIS A 190 23.59 -18.77 0.93
N ARG A 191 24.52 -19.24 1.76
CA ARG A 191 24.74 -18.76 3.14
C ARG A 191 25.04 -17.26 3.23
N PRO A 192 25.98 -16.68 2.45
CA PRO A 192 26.37 -15.29 2.65
C PRO A 192 25.33 -14.29 2.13
N THR A 193 24.49 -14.65 1.15
CA THR A 193 23.43 -13.74 0.65
C THR A 193 22.04 -14.04 1.19
N GLY A 194 21.85 -15.19 1.86
CA GLY A 194 20.55 -15.64 2.36
C GLY A 194 19.53 -16.02 1.27
N ILE A 195 19.93 -16.09 0.00
CA ILE A 195 19.03 -16.38 -1.12
C ILE A 195 18.65 -17.86 -1.10
N ARG A 196 17.34 -18.14 -1.18
CA ARG A 196 16.77 -19.50 -1.27
C ARG A 196 16.12 -19.73 -2.64
N VAL A 197 16.37 -20.90 -3.21
CA VAL A 197 15.77 -21.34 -4.47
C VAL A 197 15.32 -22.79 -4.34
N ALA A 198 14.11 -23.08 -4.78
CA ALA A 198 13.60 -24.44 -4.95
C ALA A 198 13.41 -24.72 -6.45
N CYS A 199 13.81 -25.90 -6.92
CA CYS A 199 13.66 -26.31 -8.30
C CYS A 199 13.11 -27.75 -8.38
N GLN A 200 11.98 -27.89 -9.07
CA GLN A 200 11.28 -29.16 -9.32
C GLN A 200 10.73 -29.18 -10.76
N GLU A 201 11.61 -29.03 -11.76
CA GLU A 201 11.20 -28.97 -13.17
C GLU A 201 11.13 -30.35 -13.82
N THR A 202 12.05 -31.24 -13.46
CA THR A 202 12.20 -32.55 -14.12
C THR A 202 12.14 -33.70 -13.11
N ARG A 203 11.94 -34.93 -13.62
CA ARG A 203 11.96 -36.17 -12.82
C ARG A 203 13.35 -36.63 -12.37
N SER A 204 14.41 -35.94 -12.81
CA SER A 204 15.80 -36.32 -12.51
C SER A 204 16.42 -35.31 -11.54
N LEU A 205 17.05 -35.83 -10.49
CA LEU A 205 17.70 -35.02 -9.46
C LEU A 205 18.90 -34.23 -10.02
N ALA A 206 19.69 -34.85 -10.89
CA ALA A 206 20.90 -34.23 -11.45
C ALA A 206 20.57 -32.99 -12.30
N THR A 207 19.53 -33.09 -13.14
CA THR A 207 19.04 -31.96 -13.94
C THR A 207 18.47 -30.86 -13.06
N ASN A 208 17.69 -31.20 -12.02
CA ASN A 208 17.18 -30.22 -11.07
C ASN A 208 18.29 -29.53 -10.26
N ARG A 209 19.39 -30.22 -9.91
CA ARG A 209 20.56 -29.60 -9.27
C ARG A 209 21.22 -28.56 -10.17
N MET A 210 21.39 -28.89 -11.45
CA MET A 210 21.99 -27.98 -12.43
C MET A 210 21.12 -26.73 -12.65
N LEU A 211 19.80 -26.93 -12.75
CA LEU A 211 18.83 -25.85 -12.90
C LEU A 211 18.76 -24.96 -11.64
N ALA A 212 18.75 -25.56 -10.46
CA ALA A 212 18.78 -24.81 -9.21
C ALA A 212 20.02 -23.91 -9.09
N ARG A 213 21.20 -24.40 -9.51
CA ARG A 213 22.46 -23.63 -9.57
C ARG A 213 22.36 -22.46 -10.55
N ARG A 214 21.74 -22.67 -11.71
CA ARG A 214 21.48 -21.59 -12.69
C ARG A 214 20.54 -20.54 -12.13
N CYS A 215 19.45 -20.95 -11.49
CA CYS A 215 18.45 -20.03 -10.93
C CYS A 215 19.01 -19.19 -9.77
N ILE A 216 19.87 -19.75 -8.92
CA ILE A 216 20.46 -18.99 -7.82
C ILE A 216 21.50 -17.97 -8.31
N LEU A 217 22.25 -18.29 -9.39
CA LEU A 217 23.13 -17.32 -10.07
C LEU A 217 22.36 -16.14 -10.65
N GLU A 218 21.23 -16.42 -11.31
CA GLU A 218 20.39 -15.38 -11.91
C GLU A 218 19.81 -14.44 -10.84
N LYS A 219 19.31 -15.02 -9.73
CA LYS A 219 18.80 -14.24 -8.59
C LYS A 219 19.89 -13.44 -7.88
N ALA A 220 21.09 -14.02 -7.72
CA ALA A 220 22.24 -13.31 -7.14
C ALA A 220 22.64 -12.11 -8.01
N CYS A 221 22.64 -12.26 -9.33
CA CYS A 221 22.91 -11.16 -10.27
C CYS A 221 21.87 -10.04 -10.16
N HIS A 222 20.59 -10.37 -10.00
CA HIS A 222 19.52 -9.38 -9.86
C HIS A 222 19.64 -8.59 -8.55
N ASN A 223 19.90 -9.28 -7.43
CA ASN A 223 19.94 -8.67 -6.09
C ASN A 223 21.19 -7.83 -5.81
N ILE A 224 22.22 -7.89 -6.65
CA ILE A 224 23.41 -7.02 -6.57
C ILE A 224 23.20 -5.71 -7.35
N SER A 225 22.13 -5.63 -8.16
CA SER A 225 21.75 -4.41 -8.89
C SER A 225 20.88 -3.34 -8.16
N PRO A 226 20.56 -3.38 -6.84
CA PRO A 226 19.63 -2.42 -6.26
C PRO A 226 20.25 -1.08 -5.80
N SER A 227 21.59 -0.90 -5.79
CA SER A 227 22.19 0.33 -5.22
C SER A 227 22.24 1.56 -6.15
N LYS A 228 21.75 1.47 -7.39
CA LYS A 228 21.59 2.65 -8.28
C LYS A 228 20.16 3.18 -8.37
N ARG A 229 19.34 2.96 -7.34
CA ARG A 229 18.08 3.71 -7.13
C ARG A 229 18.29 4.81 -6.10
N THR A 230 19.31 5.64 -6.28
CA THR A 230 19.30 6.96 -5.65
C THR A 230 18.36 7.83 -6.48
N THR A 231 17.14 7.98 -5.98
CA THR A 231 16.33 9.19 -6.16
C THR A 231 17.25 10.41 -6.06
N LYS A 232 17.55 11.05 -7.20
CA LYS A 232 17.93 12.46 -7.20
C LYS A 232 16.64 13.23 -6.91
N CYS A 233 16.56 13.78 -5.70
CA CYS A 233 15.83 15.03 -5.45
C CYS A 233 16.54 16.17 -6.17
#